data_AF-A0A7X6VCF7-F1
#
_entry.id   AF-A0A7X6VCF7-F1
#
_cell.length_a   1.000
_cell.length_b   1.000
_cell.length_c   1.000
_cell.angle_alpha   90.00
_cell.angle_beta   90.00
_cell.angle_gamma   90.00
#
_symmetry.space_group_name_H-M   'P 1'
#
loop_
_entity.id
_entity.type
_entity.pdbx_description
1 polymer ?
#
loop_
_entity_poly.entity_id
_entity_poly.type
_entity_poly.pdbx_seq_one_letter_code
_entity_poly.pdbx_strand_id
1 'polypeptide(L)'
;GECEKGILICSTGIGISIAANKVKGVRAALCGDLLSARLTRDHNDTNILALGAFIVAEKLAYAIVDTWLGTEFSKEERHQRRIDGITEIENNYN
;
A
#
# COMPACT_ATOMS: atom_id res chain seq x y z
N GLY A 1 -9.26 -10.36 -7.53
CA GLY A 1 -8.76 -11.64 -6.98
C GLY A 1 -9.77 -12.14 -5.97
N GLU A 2 -9.39 -13.09 -5.10
CA GLU A 2 -10.25 -13.58 -4.01
C GLU A 2 -10.50 -12.50 -2.93
N CYS A 3 -9.57 -11.56 -2.78
CA CYS A 3 -9.67 -10.41 -1.90
C CYS A 3 -9.46 -9.10 -2.69
N GLU A 4 -10.02 -8.01 -2.17
CA GLU A 4 -9.84 -6.66 -2.71
C GLU A 4 -8.60 -5.94 -2.15
N LYS A 5 -8.28 -6.20 -0.88
CA LYS A 5 -7.21 -5.56 -0.10
C LYS A 5 -6.48 -6.61 0.74
N GLY A 6 -5.22 -6.36 1.07
CA GLY A 6 -4.42 -7.22 1.95
C GLY A 6 -3.51 -6.43 2.89
N ILE A 7 -3.19 -7.05 4.03
CA ILE A 7 -2.29 -6.50 5.04
C ILE A 7 -1.16 -7.51 5.26
N LEU A 8 0.08 -7.06 5.16
CA LEU A 8 1.28 -7.87 5.26
C LEU A 8 2.15 -7.38 6.41
N ILE A 9 2.66 -8.31 7.22
CA ILE A 9 3.48 -7.99 8.38
C ILE A 9 4.75 -8.84 8.36
N CYS A 10 5.90 -8.19 8.49
CA CYS A 10 7.16 -8.87 8.85
C CYS A 10 7.92 -8.01 9.85
N SER A 11 9.13 -8.39 10.26
CA SER A 11 9.90 -7.65 11.28
C SER A 11 10.03 -6.15 10.96
N THR A 12 10.41 -5.79 9.73
CA THR A 12 10.56 -4.37 9.32
C THR A 12 9.49 -3.91 8.33
N GLY A 13 8.73 -4.82 7.74
CA GLY A 13 7.79 -4.55 6.64
C GLY A 13 8.48 -4.29 5.28
N ILE A 14 9.81 -4.14 5.24
CA ILE A 14 10.56 -3.78 4.03
C ILE A 14 10.61 -4.95 3.05
N GLY A 15 11.11 -6.11 3.47
CA GLY A 15 11.28 -7.25 2.57
C GLY A 15 9.94 -7.73 1.98
N ILE A 16 8.90 -7.78 2.81
CA ILE A 16 7.58 -8.27 2.37
C ILE A 16 6.89 -7.29 1.41
N SER A 17 7.07 -5.97 1.59
CA SER A 17 6.53 -4.97 0.66
C SER A 17 7.29 -4.96 -0.67
N ILE A 18 8.62 -5.13 -0.66
CA ILE A 18 9.41 -5.28 -1.89
C ILE A 18 8.93 -6.51 -2.67
N ALA A 19 8.79 -7.65 -2.00
CA ALA A 19 8.35 -8.88 -2.65
C ALA A 19 6.93 -8.76 -3.21
N ALA A 20 5.99 -8.18 -2.45
CA ALA A 20 4.60 -7.99 -2.89
C ALA A 20 4.51 -7.13 -4.16
N ASN A 21 5.28 -6.03 -4.24
CA ASN A 21 5.31 -5.15 -5.42
C ASN A 21 5.94 -5.81 -6.68
N LYS A 22 6.47 -7.03 -6.59
CA LYS A 22 6.91 -7.80 -7.78
C LYS A 22 5.78 -8.60 -8.43
N VAL A 23 4.63 -8.69 -7.78
CA VAL A 23 3.45 -9.35 -8.35
C VAL A 23 2.66 -8.33 -9.17
N LYS A 24 2.38 -8.67 -10.44
CA LYS A 24 1.64 -7.80 -11.36
C LYS A 24 0.31 -7.34 -10.76
N GLY A 25 0.04 -6.04 -10.82
CA GLY A 25 -1.18 -5.42 -10.28
C GLY A 25 -1.17 -5.18 -8.77
N VAL A 26 -0.11 -5.56 -8.05
CA VAL A 26 0.04 -5.26 -6.62
C VAL A 26 0.74 -3.92 -6.43
N ARG A 27 0.10 -3.06 -5.63
CA ARG A 27 0.68 -1.81 -5.14
C ARG A 27 0.72 -1.87 -3.62
N ALA A 28 1.86 -2.29 -3.09
CA ALA A 28 2.11 -2.43 -1.67
C ALA A 28 2.85 -1.21 -1.11
N ALA A 29 2.34 -0.63 -0.02
CA ALA A 29 3.00 0.45 0.69
C ALA A 29 3.36 0.05 2.12
N LEU A 30 4.64 0.21 2.47
CA LEU A 30 5.08 0.14 3.85
C LEU A 30 4.76 1.47 4.55
N CYS A 31 3.95 1.41 5.61
CA CYS A 31 3.59 2.60 6.38
C CYS A 31 4.07 2.49 7.83
N GLY A 32 4.54 3.61 8.37
CA GLY A 32 4.90 3.76 9.78
C GLY A 32 4.10 4.84 10.51
N ASP A 33 3.18 5.52 9.81
CA ASP A 33 2.42 6.66 10.30
C ASP A 33 1.06 6.79 9.58
N LEU A 34 0.15 7.57 10.18
CA LEU A 34 -1.22 7.72 9.69
C LEU A 34 -1.32 8.54 8.40
N LEU A 35 -0.43 9.51 8.20
CA LEU A 35 -0.46 10.35 7.02
C LEU A 35 -0.08 9.52 5.79
N SER A 36 1.01 8.76 5.86
CA SER A 36 1.42 7.85 4.81
C SER A 36 0.33 6.82 4.52
N ALA A 37 -0.32 6.26 5.55
CA ALA A 37 -1.43 5.30 5.40
C ALA A 37 -2.62 5.89 4.64
N ARG A 38 -3.03 7.11 4.99
CA ARG A 38 -4.09 7.83 4.27
C ARG A 38 -3.66 8.13 2.84
N LEU A 39 -2.55 8.84 2.65
CA LEU A 39 -2.13 9.33 1.34
C LEU A 39 -1.81 8.20 0.37
N THR A 40 -1.28 7.07 0.85
CA THR A 40 -1.00 5.93 -0.03
C THR A 40 -2.28 5.25 -0.53
N ARG A 41 -3.36 5.27 0.25
CA ARG A 41 -4.67 4.80 -0.19
C ARG A 41 -5.35 5.82 -1.10
N ASP A 42 -5.35 7.09 -0.69
CA ASP A 42 -5.99 8.23 -1.36
C ASP A 42 -5.35 8.55 -2.72
N HIS A 43 -4.02 8.56 -2.79
CA HIS A 43 -3.28 9.03 -3.97
C HIS A 43 -2.75 7.92 -4.86
N ASN A 44 -2.45 6.74 -4.31
CA ASN A 44 -1.78 5.67 -5.04
C ASN A 44 -2.67 4.42 -5.22
N ASP A 45 -3.91 4.47 -4.73
CA ASP A 45 -4.85 3.35 -4.75
C ASP A 45 -4.17 2.03 -4.35
N THR A 46 -3.38 2.05 -3.28
CA THR A 46 -2.69 0.85 -2.81
C THR A 46 -3.70 -0.20 -2.39
N ASN A 47 -3.46 -1.44 -2.80
CA ASN A 47 -4.27 -2.61 -2.47
C ASN A 47 -3.59 -3.51 -1.43
N ILE A 48 -2.33 -3.24 -1.09
CA ILE A 48 -1.61 -3.89 -0.01
C ILE A 48 -1.02 -2.86 0.95
N LEU A 49 -1.27 -3.04 2.24
CA LEU A 49 -0.59 -2.33 3.32
C LEU A 49 0.47 -3.25 3.92
N ALA A 50 1.70 -2.76 4.09
CA ALA A 50 2.76 -3.47 4.79
C ALA A 50 3.13 -2.75 6.09
N LEU A 51 3.39 -3.52 7.15
CA LEU A 51 3.79 -3.02 8.47
C LEU A 51 5.02 -3.76 9.00
N GLY A 52 5.83 -3.04 9.78
CA GLY A 52 6.97 -3.59 10.50
C GLY A 52 6.64 -3.91 11.95
N ALA A 53 6.58 -5.19 12.31
CA ALA A 53 6.25 -5.65 13.67
C ALA A 53 7.24 -5.18 14.75
N PHE A 54 8.51 -4.93 14.38
CA PHE A 54 9.53 -4.41 15.30
C PHE A 54 9.65 -2.88 15.27
N ILE A 55 8.95 -2.23 14.34
CA ILE A 55 9.09 -0.80 14.06
C ILE A 55 7.89 -0.02 14.58
N VAL A 56 6.68 -0.52 14.32
CA VAL A 56 5.42 0.16 14.65
C VAL A 56 4.82 -0.46 15.90
N ALA A 57 4.58 0.35 16.92
CA ALA A 57 3.91 -0.11 18.15
C ALA A 57 2.44 -0.47 17.87
N GLU A 58 1.92 -1.47 18.58
CA GLU A 58 0.61 -2.10 18.35
C GLU A 58 -0.55 -1.09 18.21
N LYS A 59 -0.70 -0.13 19.13
CA LYS A 59 -1.76 0.88 19.05
C LYS A 59 -1.69 1.75 17.80
N LEU A 60 -0.47 2.12 17.38
CA LEU A 60 -0.27 2.87 16.15
C LEU A 60 -0.53 1.98 14.92
N ALA A 61 -0.17 0.70 14.98
CA ALA A 61 -0.43 -0.26 13.92
C ALA A 61 -1.94 -0.39 13.64
N TYR A 62 -2.77 -0.51 14.69
CA TYR A 62 -4.23 -0.50 14.55
C TYR A 62 -4.74 0.79 13.90
N ALA A 63 -4.30 1.95 14.39
CA ALA A 63 -4.71 3.23 13.83
C ALA A 63 -4.29 3.42 12.36
N ILE A 64 -3.12 2.90 11.97
CA ILE A 64 -2.67 2.87 10.57
C ILE A 64 -3.59 1.99 9.72
N VAL A 65 -3.91 0.78 10.20
CA VAL A 65 -4.80 -0.15 9.50
C VAL A 65 -6.19 0.47 9.31
N ASP A 66 -6.77 1.04 10.37
CA ASP A 66 -8.07 1.70 10.32
C ASP A 66 -8.08 2.87 9.35
N THR A 67 -7.02 3.71 9.40
CA THR A 67 -6.86 4.84 8.48
C THR A 67 -6.78 4.38 7.03
N TRP A 68 -5.99 3.34 6.73
CA TRP A 68 -5.83 2.84 5.36
C TRP A 68 -7.09 2.14 4.85
N LEU A 69 -7.76 1.33 5.68
CA LEU A 69 -9.00 0.65 5.31
C LEU A 69 -10.15 1.62 5.08
N GLY A 70 -10.26 2.65 5.93
CA GLY A 70 -11.32 3.66 5.87
C GLY A 70 -11.07 4.81 4.89
N THR A 71 -9.89 4.88 4.28
CA THR A 71 -9.60 5.88 3.24
C THR A 71 -10.02 5.36 1.87
N GLU A 72 -10.74 6.17 1.12
CA GLU A 72 -11.09 5.88 -0.27
C GLU A 72 -10.02 6.40 -1.23
N PHE A 73 -9.96 5.80 -2.42
CA PHE A 73 -9.13 6.36 -3.49
C PHE A 73 -9.77 7.65 -4.00
N SER A 74 -8.97 8.71 -4.13
CA SER A 74 -9.46 10.05 -4.47
C SER A 74 -10.07 10.14 -5.88
N LYS A 75 -9.64 9.26 -6.80
CA LYS A 75 -10.00 9.28 -8.23
C LYS A 75 -9.63 10.58 -8.95
N GLU A 76 -8.76 11.40 -8.37
CA GLU A 76 -8.26 12.61 -9.03
C GLU A 76 -7.38 12.25 -10.23
N GLU A 77 -7.50 13.01 -11.32
CA GLU A 77 -6.75 12.74 -12.57
C GLU A 77 -5.24 12.63 -12.34
N ARG A 78 -4.66 13.52 -11.51
CA ARG A 78 -3.22 13.49 -11.19
C ARG A 78 -2.78 12.20 -10.49
N HIS A 79 -3.67 11.58 -9.70
CA HIS A 79 -3.39 10.34 -8.99
C HIS A 79 -3.54 9.14 -9.93
N GLN A 80 -4.59 9.14 -10.75
CA GLN A 80 -4.78 8.12 -11.79
C GLN A 80 -3.61 8.09 -12.77
N ARG A 81 -3.16 9.26 -13.26
CA ARG A 81 -2.00 9.37 -14.15
C ARG A 81 -0.73 8.72 -13.59
N ARG A 82 -0.52 8.78 -12.27
CA ARG A 82 0.63 8.12 -11.63
C ARG A 82 0.45 6.61 -11.62
N ILE A 83 -0.75 6.13 -11.28
CA ILE A 83 -1.08 4.70 -11.26
C ILE A 83 -0.96 4.10 -12.66
N ASP A 84 -1.39 4.82 -13.70
CA ASP A 84 -1.27 4.38 -15.09
C ASP A 84 0.20 4.22 -15.48
N GLY A 85 1.07 5.16 -15.10
CA GLY A 85 2.51 5.05 -15.33
C GLY A 85 3.18 3.88 -14.60
N ILE A 86 2.75 3.59 -13.36
CA ILE A 86 3.21 2.38 -12.64
C ILE A 86 2.75 1.12 -13.39
N THR A 87 1.50 1.10 -13.84
CA THR A 87 0.92 -0.02 -14.59
C THR A 87 1.62 -0.24 -15.94
N GLU A 88 2.02 0.84 -16.61
CA GLU A 88 2.80 0.77 -17.84
C GLU A 88 4.17 0.12 -17.60
N ILE A 89 4.88 0.53 -16.54
CA ILE A 89 6.14 -0.12 -16.13
C ILE A 89 5.91 -1.61 -15.86
N GLU A 90 4.87 -1.97 -15.12
CA GLU A 90 4.52 -3.37 -14.87
C GLU A 90 4.27 -4.15 -16.17
N ASN A 91 3.63 -3.56 -17.17
CA ASN A 91 3.36 -4.23 -18.44
C ASN A 91 4.60 -4.37 -19.34
N ASN A 92 5.60 -3.49 -19.19
CA ASN A 92 6.81 -3.50 -20.01
C ASN A 92 7.87 -4.50 -19.54
N TYR A 93 7.82 -4.94 -18.28
CA TYR A 93 8.85 -5.79 -17.66
C TYR A 93 8.30 -7.14 -17.12
N ASN A 94 7.14 -7.59 -17.60
CA ASN A 94 6.53 -8.88 -17.27
C ASN A 94 6.49 -9.83 -18.48
#